data_AF-A0A1X1BP67-F1
#
_entry.id   AF-A0A1X1BP67-F1
#
_cell.length_a   1.000
_cell.length_b   1.000
_cell.length_c   1.000
_cell.angle_alpha   90.00
_cell.angle_beta   90.00
_cell.angle_gamma   90.00
#
_symmetry.space_group_name_H-M   'P 1'
#
loop_
_entity.id
_entity.type
_entity.pdbx_description
1 polymer ?
#
loop_
_entity_poly.entity_id
_entity_poly.type
_entity_poly.pdbx_seq_one_letter_code
_entity_poly.pdbx_strand_id
1 'polypeptide(L)'
;MVISKVDSHLYVGDLYTAHCLFDHVRQPITPDSDSEIEVNEAEYNIKGVITACFDTPDWCNRSDECTYQSPAFSHLVKSPHCDRSYIDLHVDRIKNRPDVKSDSDDSKEHVNSFVLHMVINAEDSSNERLFRAFPFTYDFVEAVHNMEDGNTFIHW
;
A
#
# COMPACT_ATOMS: atom_id res chain seq x y z
N MET A 1 15.01 -4.88 6.73
CA MET A 1 13.90 -4.81 5.76
C MET A 1 13.75 -6.18 5.14
N VAL A 2 12.60 -6.82 5.34
CA VAL A 2 12.32 -8.16 4.81
C VAL A 2 11.03 -8.07 4.02
N ILE A 3 11.13 -8.22 2.71
CA ILE A 3 9.97 -8.46 1.84
C ILE A 3 10.00 -9.93 1.43
N SER A 4 8.92 -10.63 1.72
CA SER A 4 8.73 -12.03 1.38
C SER A 4 7.62 -12.16 0.35
N LYS A 5 7.91 -12.81 -0.77
CA LYS A 5 6.88 -13.17 -1.74
C LYS A 5 6.14 -14.41 -1.25
N VAL A 6 4.84 -14.28 -1.03
CA VAL A 6 3.97 -15.37 -0.55
C VAL A 6 3.26 -16.04 -1.73
N ASP A 7 2.90 -15.26 -2.75
CA ASP A 7 2.29 -15.72 -3.99
C ASP A 7 2.73 -14.84 -5.18
N SER A 8 2.37 -15.18 -6.42
CA SER A 8 2.78 -14.48 -7.65
C SER A 8 2.55 -12.98 -7.59
N HIS A 9 1.47 -12.54 -6.94
CA HIS A 9 1.04 -11.14 -6.80
C HIS A 9 0.92 -10.67 -5.35
N LEU A 10 1.49 -11.42 -4.40
CA LEU A 10 1.35 -11.14 -2.98
C LEU A 10 2.69 -11.11 -2.26
N TYR A 11 2.97 -9.95 -1.66
CA TYR A 11 4.14 -9.70 -0.85
C TYR A 11 3.75 -9.41 0.58
N VAL A 12 4.63 -9.76 1.49
CA VAL A 12 4.48 -9.53 2.92
C VAL A 12 5.75 -8.88 3.44
N GLY A 13 5.62 -7.88 4.30
CA GLY A 13 6.76 -7.25 4.95
C GLY A 13 6.43 -6.66 6.31
N ASP A 14 7.47 -6.20 7.00
CA ASP A 14 7.33 -5.50 8.28
C ASP A 14 6.91 -4.03 8.07
N LEU A 15 6.41 -3.40 9.14
CA LEU A 15 6.06 -1.98 9.15
C LEU A 15 7.21 -1.07 8.68
N TYR A 16 8.47 -1.43 8.99
CA TYR A 16 9.64 -0.69 8.53
C TYR A 16 9.75 -0.69 7.00
N THR A 17 9.52 -1.84 6.37
CA THR A 17 9.45 -2.00 4.91
C THR A 17 8.33 -1.15 4.32
N ALA A 18 7.16 -1.13 4.98
CA ALA A 18 6.04 -0.28 4.57
C ALA A 18 6.40 1.22 4.63
N HIS A 19 7.07 1.68 5.69
CA HIS A 19 7.55 3.06 5.76
C HIS A 19 8.54 3.38 4.64
N CYS A 20 9.47 2.49 4.33
CA CYS A 20 10.42 2.70 3.23
C CYS A 20 9.72 2.83 1.86
N LEU A 21 8.60 2.11 1.66
CA LEU A 21 7.82 2.09 0.42
C LEU A 21 6.84 3.26 0.30
N PHE A 22 6.27 3.74 1.42
CA PHE A 22 5.11 4.63 1.38
C PHE A 22 5.25 5.91 2.22
N ASP A 23 6.20 5.98 3.16
CA ASP A 23 6.41 7.16 4.01
C ASP A 23 7.49 8.08 3.43
N HIS A 24 7.04 9.13 2.74
CA HIS A 24 7.94 10.13 2.15
C HIS A 24 8.49 11.17 3.15
N VAL A 25 7.97 11.25 4.37
CA VAL A 25 8.30 12.31 5.34
C VAL A 25 9.25 11.82 6.42
N ARG A 26 9.13 10.56 6.83
CA ARG A 26 10.06 9.90 7.74
C ARG A 26 10.84 8.86 6.95
N GLN A 27 11.87 9.29 6.25
CA GLN A 27 12.94 8.34 5.94
C GLN A 27 13.40 7.76 7.28
N PRO A 28 13.52 6.44 7.42
CA PRO A 28 14.08 5.88 8.63
C PRO A 28 15.45 6.52 8.84
N ILE A 29 15.70 7.02 10.05
CA ILE A 29 17.04 7.38 10.48
C ILE A 29 17.84 6.08 10.37
N THR A 30 18.58 5.90 9.28
CA THR A 30 19.49 4.79 9.14
C THR A 30 20.44 4.81 10.33
N PRO A 31 20.50 3.75 11.15
CA PRO A 31 21.58 3.62 12.11
C PRO A 31 22.85 3.35 11.29
N ASP A 32 23.72 4.37 11.18
CA ASP A 32 25.14 4.31 10.77
C ASP A 32 25.54 3.12 9.87
N SER A 33 24.96 3.00 8.67
CA SER A 33 25.57 2.20 7.60
C SER A 33 25.25 2.79 6.24
N ASP A 34 26.30 2.96 5.44
CA ASP A 34 26.34 3.50 4.07
C ASP A 34 25.57 2.64 3.03
N SER A 35 24.53 1.93 3.44
CA SER A 35 23.63 1.24 2.52
C SER A 35 22.32 2.01 2.44
N GLU A 36 22.26 2.98 1.53
CA GLU A 36 20.98 3.37 0.92
C GLU A 36 20.40 2.09 0.31
N ILE A 37 19.45 1.47 1.00
CA ILE A 37 18.78 0.28 0.49
C ILE A 37 17.83 0.79 -0.60
N GLU A 38 18.27 0.72 -1.85
CA GLU A 38 17.46 1.01 -3.02
C GLU A 38 16.26 0.05 -3.05
N VAL A 39 15.13 0.51 -2.51
CA VAL A 39 13.85 -0.15 -2.75
C VAL A 39 13.46 0.23 -4.17
N ASN A 40 13.70 -0.68 -5.12
CA ASN A 40 13.22 -0.49 -6.47
C ASN A 40 11.70 -0.69 -6.50
N GLU A 41 10.94 0.35 -6.17
CA GLU A 41 9.46 0.35 -6.18
C GLU A 41 8.91 -0.13 -7.54
N ALA A 42 9.62 0.18 -8.62
CA ALA A 42 9.27 -0.27 -9.98
C ALA A 42 9.45 -1.79 -10.18
N GLU A 43 10.31 -2.46 -9.40
CA GLU A 43 10.49 -3.91 -9.44
C GLU A 43 9.27 -4.66 -8.88
N TYR A 44 8.60 -4.06 -7.89
CA TYR A 44 7.49 -4.72 -7.20
C TYR A 44 6.12 -4.41 -7.79
N ASN A 45 5.96 -3.39 -8.66
CA ASN A 45 4.67 -2.98 -9.24
C ASN A 45 3.52 -2.97 -8.21
N ILE A 46 3.75 -2.43 -7.01
CA ILE A 46 2.75 -2.45 -5.93
C ILE A 46 1.64 -1.46 -6.29
N LYS A 47 0.42 -1.97 -6.40
CA LYS A 47 -0.80 -1.19 -6.68
C LYS A 47 -1.82 -1.30 -5.55
N GLY A 48 -1.60 -2.21 -4.61
CA GLY A 48 -2.45 -2.44 -3.44
C GLY A 48 -1.64 -2.62 -2.17
N VAL A 49 -2.11 -2.04 -1.08
CA VAL A 49 -1.54 -2.21 0.27
C VAL A 49 -2.63 -2.65 1.24
N ILE A 50 -2.27 -3.61 2.09
CA ILE A 50 -3.10 -4.06 3.20
C ILE A 50 -2.36 -3.78 4.51
N THR A 51 -2.94 -2.89 5.31
CA THR A 51 -2.48 -2.61 6.68
C THR A 51 -3.34 -3.41 7.66
N ALA A 52 -2.74 -4.40 8.32
CA ALA A 52 -3.37 -5.18 9.38
C ALA A 52 -2.75 -4.83 10.75
N CYS A 53 -2.90 -3.57 11.17
CA CYS A 53 -2.27 -3.03 12.38
C CYS A 53 -3.31 -2.61 13.43
N PHE A 54 -2.91 -2.59 14.70
CA PHE A 54 -3.67 -1.95 15.78
C PHE A 54 -3.56 -0.42 15.72
N ASP A 55 -2.37 0.07 15.39
CA ASP A 55 -2.08 1.48 15.14
C ASP A 55 -1.78 1.69 13.66
N THR A 56 -2.71 2.31 12.96
CA THR A 56 -2.54 2.67 11.54
C THR A 56 -1.45 3.74 11.40
N PRO A 57 -0.41 3.53 10.58
CA PRO A 57 0.68 4.49 10.44
C PRO A 57 0.17 5.86 9.96
N ASP A 58 0.80 6.95 10.42
CA ASP A 58 0.40 8.33 10.08
C ASP A 58 0.27 8.57 8.56
N TRP A 59 1.12 7.94 7.75
CA TRP A 59 1.10 8.08 6.28
C TRP A 59 -0.11 7.41 5.63
N CYS A 60 -0.68 6.39 6.25
CA CYS A 60 -1.89 5.72 5.79
C CYS A 60 -3.15 6.58 6.01
N ASN A 61 -3.11 7.50 7.00
CA ASN A 61 -4.20 8.44 7.25
C ASN A 61 -4.03 9.77 6.53
N ARG A 62 -3.00 9.93 5.69
CA ARG A 62 -2.78 11.14 4.90
C ARG A 62 -3.55 11.06 3.60
N SER A 63 -4.85 11.22 3.73
CA SER A 63 -5.73 11.59 2.63
C SER A 63 -5.41 13.03 2.17
N ASP A 64 -4.29 13.26 1.50
CA ASP A 64 -4.22 14.39 0.56
C ASP A 64 -5.36 14.11 -0.43
N GLU A 65 -6.54 14.74 -0.27
CA GLU A 65 -7.82 14.44 -0.92
C GLU A 65 -7.67 13.80 -2.31
N CYS A 66 -7.57 12.47 -2.34
CA CYS A 66 -7.32 11.72 -3.55
C CYS A 66 -8.67 11.45 -4.20
N THR A 67 -9.03 12.27 -5.20
CA THR A 67 -10.28 12.12 -5.94
C THR A 67 -10.22 11.04 -7.01
N TYR A 68 -9.09 10.34 -7.14
CA TYR A 68 -8.90 9.26 -8.10
C TYR A 68 -9.82 8.09 -7.74
N GLN A 69 -10.66 7.68 -8.69
CA GLN A 69 -11.50 6.50 -8.57
C GLN A 69 -11.09 5.49 -9.63
N SER A 70 -10.38 4.44 -9.21
CA SER A 70 -10.07 3.32 -10.10
C SER A 70 -11.30 2.42 -10.29
N PRO A 71 -11.39 1.68 -11.41
CA PRO A 71 -12.40 0.64 -11.59
C PRO A 71 -12.35 -0.42 -10.47
N ALA A 72 -11.15 -0.78 -10.02
CA ALA A 72 -10.95 -1.71 -8.90
C ALA A 72 -11.48 -1.15 -7.57
N PHE A 73 -11.22 0.13 -7.25
CA PHE A 73 -11.79 0.78 -6.08
C PHE A 73 -13.32 0.75 -6.12
N SER A 74 -13.90 1.09 -7.29
CA SER A 74 -15.35 1.07 -7.51
C SER A 74 -15.96 -0.33 -7.39
N HIS A 75 -15.22 -1.37 -7.78
CA HIS A 75 -15.61 -2.76 -7.61
C HIS A 75 -15.58 -3.16 -6.13
N LEU A 76 -14.51 -2.83 -5.43
CA LEU A 76 -14.29 -3.19 -4.03
C LEU A 76 -15.31 -2.56 -3.09
N VAL A 77 -15.62 -1.26 -3.24
CA VAL A 77 -16.66 -0.62 -2.40
C VAL A 77 -18.07 -1.20 -2.61
N LYS A 78 -18.28 -1.95 -3.70
CA LYS A 78 -19.55 -2.65 -4.01
C LYS A 78 -19.49 -4.13 -3.64
N SER A 79 -18.35 -4.65 -3.19
CA SER A 79 -18.24 -6.05 -2.77
C SER A 79 -19.18 -6.31 -1.59
N PRO A 80 -19.88 -7.46 -1.57
CA PRO A 80 -20.67 -7.87 -0.41
C PRO A 80 -19.81 -8.11 0.85
N HIS A 81 -18.49 -8.25 0.70
CA HIS A 81 -17.55 -8.42 1.81
C HIS A 81 -16.99 -7.09 2.32
N CYS A 82 -17.28 -5.95 1.66
CA CYS A 82 -16.84 -4.63 2.10
C CYS A 82 -17.71 -4.14 3.26
N ASP A 83 -17.15 -4.06 4.46
CA ASP A 83 -17.84 -3.56 5.65
C ASP A 83 -17.00 -2.48 6.37
N ARG A 84 -17.54 -1.26 6.37
CA ARG A 84 -16.88 -0.09 6.97
C ARG A 84 -16.74 -0.15 8.49
N SER A 85 -17.42 -1.10 9.16
CA SER A 85 -17.25 -1.30 10.61
C SER A 85 -15.88 -1.88 10.98
N TYR A 86 -15.17 -2.49 10.03
CA TYR A 86 -13.83 -3.05 10.26
C TYR A 86 -12.85 -2.89 9.09
N ILE A 87 -13.28 -2.29 7.98
CA ILE A 87 -12.44 -2.01 6.81
C ILE A 87 -12.49 -0.52 6.50
N ASP A 88 -11.33 0.10 6.44
CA ASP A 88 -11.15 1.39 5.76
C ASP A 88 -10.54 1.14 4.38
N LEU A 89 -11.22 1.60 3.33
CA LEU A 89 -10.74 1.47 1.95
C LEU A 89 -10.64 2.87 1.34
N HIS A 90 -9.43 3.22 0.91
CA HIS A 90 -9.15 4.50 0.28
C HIS A 90 -8.08 4.36 -0.81
N VAL A 91 -7.79 5.46 -1.49
CA VAL A 91 -6.75 5.54 -2.52
C VAL A 91 -5.71 6.53 -2.05
N ASP A 92 -4.47 6.09 -1.93
CA ASP A 92 -3.35 6.94 -1.61
C ASP A 92 -2.60 7.35 -2.87
N ARG A 93 -2.14 8.61 -2.88
CA ARG A 93 -1.22 9.11 -3.89
C ARG A 93 0.20 8.92 -3.40
N ILE A 94 0.96 8.10 -4.10
CA ILE A 94 2.40 7.98 -3.88
C ILE A 94 3.07 9.09 -4.67
N LYS A 95 3.75 9.98 -3.95
CA LYS A 95 4.63 10.96 -4.61
C LYS A 95 5.88 10.18 -4.99
N ASN A 96 6.03 9.85 -6.28
CA ASN A 96 7.28 9.26 -6.76
C ASN A 96 8.44 10.08 -6.19
N ARG A 97 9.37 9.40 -5.51
CA ARG A 97 10.65 10.02 -5.15
C ARG A 97 11.17 10.68 -6.43
N PRO A 98 11.60 11.95 -6.40
CA PRO A 98 12.31 12.50 -7.55
C PRO A 98 13.49 11.57 -7.78
N ASP A 99 13.51 10.93 -8.95
CA ASP A 99 14.64 10.11 -9.39
C ASP A 99 15.89 10.96 -9.19
N VAL A 100 16.73 10.59 -8.21
CA VAL A 100 18.06 11.15 -8.05
C VAL A 100 18.90 10.54 -9.18
N LYS A 101 18.60 10.90 -10.43
CA LYS A 101 19.40 10.70 -11.67
C LYS A 101 18.69 11.06 -12.98
N SER A 102 17.77 12.03 -13.03
CA SER A 102 17.33 12.57 -14.32
C SER A 102 17.71 14.03 -14.49
N ASP A 103 18.97 14.27 -14.88
CA ASP A 103 19.41 15.49 -15.58
C ASP A 103 18.83 15.52 -17.01
N SER A 104 17.51 15.43 -17.15
CA SER A 104 16.89 15.59 -18.46
C SER A 104 15.47 16.14 -18.39
N ASP A 105 15.38 17.39 -18.81
CA ASP A 105 14.31 18.02 -19.58
C ASP A 105 12.90 18.11 -18.98
N ASP A 106 12.49 19.37 -18.78
CA ASP A 106 11.23 19.95 -18.30
C ASP A 106 9.92 19.49 -19.01
N SER A 107 9.66 18.20 -19.21
CA SER A 107 8.38 17.80 -19.85
C SER A 107 7.80 16.42 -19.54
N LYS A 108 8.29 15.68 -18.55
CA LYS A 108 7.55 14.49 -18.08
C LYS A 108 6.67 14.89 -16.91
N GLU A 109 5.37 15.05 -17.18
CA GLU A 109 4.33 15.03 -16.15
C GLU A 109 4.72 13.96 -15.13
N HIS A 110 4.98 14.37 -13.88
CA HIS A 110 5.18 13.45 -12.79
C HIS A 110 3.94 12.55 -12.73
N VAL A 111 4.06 11.33 -13.26
CA VAL A 111 2.99 10.33 -13.22
C VAL A 111 2.82 10.02 -11.75
N ASN A 112 1.87 10.67 -11.11
CA ASN A 112 1.49 10.39 -9.75
C ASN A 112 1.02 8.95 -9.72
N SER A 113 1.80 8.09 -9.07
CA SER A 113 1.41 6.70 -8.85
C SER A 113 0.37 6.68 -7.75
N PHE A 114 -0.70 5.91 -7.93
CA PHE A 114 -1.73 5.71 -6.92
C PHE A 114 -1.68 4.27 -6.43
N VAL A 115 -2.03 4.07 -5.16
CA VAL A 115 -2.17 2.75 -4.56
C VAL A 115 -3.53 2.64 -3.89
N LEU A 116 -4.19 1.51 -4.10
CA LEU A 116 -5.37 1.15 -3.32
C LEU A 116 -4.91 0.73 -1.94
N HIS A 117 -5.54 1.27 -0.91
CA HIS A 117 -5.18 0.95 0.46
C HIS A 117 -6.40 0.40 1.18
N MET A 118 -6.22 -0.77 1.79
CA MET A 118 -7.15 -1.39 2.71
C MET A 118 -6.53 -1.43 4.12
N VAL A 119 -7.19 -0.81 5.08
CA VAL A 119 -6.85 -0.94 6.50
C VAL A 119 -7.87 -1.86 7.15
N ILE A 120 -7.38 -2.90 7.80
CA ILE A 120 -8.20 -3.77 8.63
C ILE A 120 -8.13 -3.23 10.06
N ASN A 121 -9.23 -2.68 10.55
CA ASN A 121 -9.32 -2.11 11.90
C ASN A 121 -9.38 -3.25 12.94
N ALA A 122 -8.22 -3.82 13.25
CA ALA A 122 -8.06 -4.85 14.27
C ALA A 122 -8.03 -4.19 15.66
N GLU A 123 -8.86 -4.69 16.59
CA GLU A 123 -8.80 -4.32 18.01
C GLU A 123 -8.10 -5.44 18.80
N ASP A 124 -7.28 -5.09 19.79
CA ASP A 124 -6.51 -6.01 20.64
C ASP A 124 -7.34 -7.14 21.29
N SER A 125 -8.66 -6.96 21.40
CA SER A 125 -9.53 -7.81 22.21
C SER A 125 -10.37 -8.82 21.41
N SER A 126 -10.48 -8.72 20.08
CA SER A 126 -11.20 -9.72 19.28
C SER A 126 -10.66 -9.87 17.85
N ASN A 127 -10.06 -11.02 17.56
CA ASN A 127 -9.62 -11.42 16.22
C ASN A 127 -10.78 -11.54 15.21
N GLU A 128 -12.04 -11.36 15.63
CA GLU A 128 -13.22 -11.51 14.78
C GLU A 128 -13.19 -10.60 13.55
N ARG A 129 -12.70 -9.36 13.70
CA ARG A 129 -12.57 -8.42 12.57
C ARG A 129 -11.55 -8.87 11.54
N LEU A 130 -10.40 -9.37 11.99
CA LEU A 130 -9.41 -10.02 11.11
C LEU A 130 -10.03 -11.21 10.37
N PHE A 131 -10.78 -12.05 11.08
CA PHE A 131 -11.46 -13.19 10.46
C PHE A 131 -12.50 -12.77 9.42
N ARG A 132 -13.29 -11.73 9.72
CA ARG A 132 -14.31 -11.19 8.80
C ARG A 132 -13.70 -10.47 7.60
N ALA A 133 -12.48 -9.96 7.71
CA ALA A 133 -11.78 -9.29 6.63
C ALA A 133 -11.15 -10.27 5.60
N PHE A 134 -11.00 -11.56 5.90
CA PHE A 134 -10.38 -12.51 4.97
C PHE A 134 -11.05 -12.58 3.60
N PRO A 135 -12.39 -12.71 3.47
CA PRO A 135 -13.04 -12.74 2.16
C PRO A 135 -12.78 -11.47 1.35
N PHE A 136 -12.85 -10.30 2.01
CA PHE A 136 -12.59 -9.03 1.35
C PHE A 136 -11.11 -8.85 0.98
N THR A 137 -10.19 -9.41 1.78
CA THR A 137 -8.75 -9.43 1.46
C THR A 137 -8.49 -10.16 0.15
N TYR A 138 -9.20 -11.26 -0.11
CA TYR A 138 -9.12 -11.95 -1.39
C TYR A 138 -9.66 -11.10 -2.54
N ASP A 139 -10.86 -10.51 -2.38
CA ASP A 139 -11.44 -9.61 -3.38
C ASP A 139 -10.50 -8.46 -3.71
N PHE A 140 -9.83 -7.91 -2.69
CA PHE A 140 -8.84 -6.86 -2.82
C PHE A 140 -7.64 -7.28 -3.65
N VAL A 141 -7.01 -8.40 -3.30
CA VAL A 141 -5.85 -8.94 -4.04
C VAL A 141 -6.21 -9.21 -5.49
N GLU A 142 -7.39 -9.80 -5.75
CA GLU A 142 -7.86 -10.05 -7.12
C GLU A 142 -8.13 -8.74 -7.88
N ALA A 143 -8.78 -7.76 -7.26
CA ALA A 143 -9.04 -6.47 -7.88
C ALA A 143 -7.74 -5.72 -8.23
N VAL A 144 -6.75 -5.78 -7.35
CA VAL A 144 -5.42 -5.18 -7.56
C VAL A 144 -4.66 -5.90 -8.66
N HIS A 145 -4.68 -7.23 -8.68
CA HIS A 145 -4.06 -8.01 -9.75
C HIS A 145 -4.60 -7.64 -11.13
N ASN A 146 -5.93 -7.46 -11.22
CA ASN A 146 -6.58 -7.03 -12.46
C ASN A 146 -6.24 -5.58 -12.88
N MET A 147 -5.55 -4.80 -12.05
CA MET A 147 -5.01 -3.49 -12.41
C MET A 147 -3.58 -3.63 -12.95
N GLU A 148 -3.43 -3.83 -14.26
CA GLU A 148 -2.11 -3.82 -14.93
C GLU A 148 -1.10 -4.80 -14.28
N ASP A 149 -1.56 -6.01 -13.93
CA ASP A 149 -0.76 -7.02 -13.21
C ASP A 149 -0.16 -6.48 -11.90
N GLY A 150 -0.93 -5.64 -11.20
CA GLY A 150 -0.56 -5.00 -9.95
C GLY A 150 -0.34 -6.02 -8.82
N ASN A 151 0.64 -5.74 -7.97
CA ASN A 151 0.93 -6.58 -6.82
C ASN A 151 0.35 -5.96 -5.53
N THR A 152 -0.01 -6.84 -4.59
CA THR A 152 -0.46 -6.47 -3.26
C THR A 152 0.66 -6.65 -2.24
N PHE A 153 0.89 -5.65 -1.40
CA PHE A 153 1.79 -5.72 -0.26
C PHE A 153 1.01 -5.71 1.05
N ILE A 154 1.24 -6.68 1.93
CA ILE A 154 0.63 -6.77 3.25
C ILE A 154 1.69 -6.45 4.31
N HIS A 155 1.33 -5.63 5.28
CA HIS A 155 2.11 -5.44 6.50
C HIS A 155 1.22 -5.37 7.75
N TRP A 156 1.88 -5.49 8.90
CA TRP A 156 1.31 -5.38 10.25
C TRP A 156 2.25 -4.60 11.17
#